data_AF-A0A3B8W3D8-F1
#
_entry.id   AF-A0A3B8W3D8-F1
#
_cell.length_a   1.000
_cell.length_b   1.000
_cell.length_c   1.000
_cell.angle_alpha   90.00
_cell.angle_beta   90.00
_cell.angle_gamma   90.00
#
_symmetry.space_group_name_H-M   'P 1'
#
loop_
_entity.id
_entity.type
_entity.pdbx_description
1 polymer ?
#
loop_
_entity_poly.entity_id
_entity_poly.type
_entity_poly.pdbx_seq_one_letter_code
_entity_poly.pdbx_strand_id
1 'polypeptide(L)'
;MTADNEKQAYRTVYLFTVVICFFTESIPSTVYLSRMMRVLKFRFAVGVLVFITLSQACREAEPPPIDFAVDVGSSEIPYLVIDTRGNGIQFAPKTPATLNVYERKILVQEQRIAIEYRGKTSYRLSNKKGYNIETTDGAGQDADVSFFGFPAEEDWRLIGHVVNLDDKYIFDKTLMYNFVAYELSRSIGRYAARCKFVELELNGEYLGVYVFTEKPKRDNNRINIRSLTSGSTNLTGGYILTIDKASPGDAALGKPLAYFSNNWDDDARYTAQNSFRSRYDINRSLITFPAFGPPYHPQKYLETYFLYEYPDAADITDAQKQYIANYVDQFETALLTDNF
;
A
#
# COMPACT_ATOMS: atom_id res chain seq x y z
N MET A 1 22.87 10.29 31.70
CA MET A 1 21.92 10.94 32.60
C MET A 1 20.55 10.36 32.32
N THR A 2 20.03 9.66 33.32
CA THR A 2 18.82 8.83 33.28
C THR A 2 17.57 9.70 33.34
N ALA A 3 16.64 9.49 32.41
CA ALA A 3 15.27 9.99 32.50
C ALA A 3 14.45 8.98 33.32
N ASP A 4 14.80 8.88 34.60
CA ASP A 4 14.14 8.03 35.61
C ASP A 4 12.93 8.72 36.27
N ASN A 5 12.52 9.90 35.80
CA ASN A 5 11.48 10.67 36.46
C ASN A 5 10.35 10.98 35.49
N GLU A 6 9.35 10.11 35.43
CA GLU A 6 7.91 10.48 35.45
C GLU A 6 7.02 9.22 35.30
N LYS A 7 7.16 8.30 36.26
CA LYS A 7 6.07 7.37 36.64
C LYS A 7 5.21 8.08 37.69
N GLN A 8 4.08 8.66 37.29
CA GLN A 8 2.84 8.86 38.08
C GLN A 8 1.97 9.84 37.28
N ALA A 9 0.76 9.50 36.85
CA ALA A 9 -0.40 9.65 37.73
C ALA A 9 -1.72 9.21 37.03
N TYR A 10 -2.37 8.26 37.71
CA TYR A 10 -3.81 8.11 37.98
C TYR A 10 -4.87 7.86 36.88
N ARG A 11 -5.78 7.00 37.33
CA ARG A 11 -6.87 6.28 36.69
C ARG A 11 -8.18 6.81 37.30
N THR A 12 -9.30 6.67 36.56
CA THR A 12 -10.64 6.29 37.04
C THR A 12 -11.75 7.37 37.16
N VAL A 13 -12.71 7.26 36.20
CA VAL A 13 -14.20 7.24 36.31
C VAL A 13 -14.93 8.58 36.56
N TYR A 14 -15.96 8.97 35.79
CA TYR A 14 -17.42 8.72 35.88
C TYR A 14 -18.06 9.44 34.66
N LEU A 15 -19.31 9.29 34.17
CA LEU A 15 -20.57 8.69 34.61
C LEU A 15 -21.48 8.54 33.36
N PHE A 16 -22.33 7.51 33.34
CA PHE A 16 -23.52 7.42 32.48
C PHE A 16 -24.65 8.29 33.06
N THR A 17 -25.33 9.05 32.21
CA THR A 17 -26.60 9.72 32.54
C THR A 17 -27.76 8.76 32.30
N VAL A 18 -28.49 8.37 33.35
CA VAL A 18 -29.88 7.92 33.26
C VAL A 18 -30.66 8.59 34.39
N VAL A 19 -31.69 9.34 34.00
CA VAL A 19 -32.62 10.07 34.85
C VAL A 19 -33.67 9.11 35.40
N ILE A 20 -33.83 9.05 36.72
CA ILE A 20 -35.03 8.49 37.37
C ILE A 20 -35.48 9.49 38.44
N CYS A 21 -36.64 10.10 38.21
CA CYS A 21 -37.32 10.95 39.18
C CYS A 21 -38.11 10.09 40.19
N PHE A 22 -38.03 10.42 41.47
CA PHE A 22 -39.09 10.12 42.44
C PHE A 22 -39.39 11.36 43.27
N PHE A 23 -40.66 11.77 43.26
CA PHE A 23 -41.23 12.72 44.21
C PHE A 23 -41.56 11.98 45.51
N THR A 24 -41.13 12.53 46.63
CA THR A 24 -41.59 12.18 47.97
C THR A 24 -42.84 12.99 48.29
N GLU A 25 -43.88 12.37 48.85
CA GLU A 25 -44.61 12.98 49.98
C GLU A 25 -45.58 12.01 50.69
N SER A 26 -45.45 12.02 52.02
CA SER A 26 -46.48 11.82 53.06
C SER A 26 -47.16 10.45 53.29
N ILE A 27 -47.06 10.03 54.56
CA ILE A 27 -47.86 9.01 55.25
C ILE A 27 -49.13 9.71 55.81
N PRO A 28 -50.30 9.06 55.87
CA PRO A 28 -50.76 8.65 57.21
C PRO A 28 -51.50 7.29 57.27
N SER A 29 -51.18 6.57 58.37
CA SER A 29 -52.06 5.79 59.27
C SER A 29 -52.86 4.54 58.80
N THR A 30 -52.49 3.43 59.45
CA THR A 30 -53.31 2.36 60.10
C THR A 30 -53.93 1.19 59.32
N VAL A 31 -53.48 -0.02 59.75
CA VAL A 31 -54.16 -1.33 59.87
C VAL A 31 -54.32 -2.18 58.58
N TYR A 32 -53.55 -3.26 58.44
CA TYR A 32 -54.06 -4.64 58.62
C TYR A 32 -52.95 -5.70 58.52
N LEU A 33 -53.09 -6.68 59.41
CA LEU A 33 -52.21 -7.79 59.72
C LEU A 33 -52.28 -8.93 58.68
N SER A 34 -51.17 -9.65 58.57
CA SER A 34 -51.07 -11.12 58.36
C SER A 34 -51.67 -11.76 57.10
N ARG A 35 -50.82 -12.05 56.09
CA ARG A 35 -50.76 -13.33 55.33
C ARG A 35 -49.76 -13.27 54.16
N MET A 36 -48.43 -13.26 54.38
CA MET A 36 -47.52 -13.52 53.25
C MET A 36 -46.11 -14.01 53.64
N MET A 37 -46.00 -15.09 54.43
CA MET A 37 -44.69 -15.65 54.83
C MET A 37 -44.42 -17.09 54.36
N ARG A 38 -45.08 -17.59 53.30
CA ARG A 38 -44.78 -18.94 52.77
C ARG A 38 -44.39 -19.03 51.29
N VAL A 39 -44.16 -17.93 50.58
CA VAL A 39 -43.71 -17.95 49.16
C VAL A 39 -42.28 -17.40 48.97
N LEU A 40 -41.65 -16.86 50.02
CA LEU A 40 -40.38 -16.13 49.89
C LEU A 40 -39.10 -16.98 50.02
N LYS A 41 -39.18 -18.29 50.29
CA LYS A 41 -37.99 -19.14 50.45
C LYS A 41 -37.63 -20.00 49.25
N PHE A 42 -38.46 -20.07 48.22
CA PHE A 42 -38.20 -20.92 47.04
C PHE A 42 -37.71 -20.16 45.79
N ARG A 43 -37.78 -18.82 45.79
CA ARG A 43 -37.35 -17.98 44.66
C ARG A 43 -35.94 -17.41 44.78
N PHE A 44 -35.30 -17.50 45.96
CA PHE A 44 -33.94 -16.99 46.16
C PHE A 44 -32.85 -18.01 45.76
N ALA A 45 -33.10 -19.31 45.93
CA ALA A 45 -32.11 -20.36 45.60
C ALA A 45 -31.91 -20.57 44.09
N VAL A 46 -32.97 -20.39 43.29
CA VAL A 46 -32.89 -20.53 41.82
C VAL A 46 -32.21 -19.30 41.18
N GLY A 47 -32.40 -18.10 41.74
CA GLY A 47 -31.76 -16.88 41.24
C GLY A 47 -30.24 -16.85 41.46
N VAL A 48 -29.75 -17.39 42.58
CA VAL A 48 -28.31 -17.44 42.88
C VAL A 48 -27.60 -18.51 42.05
N LEU A 49 -28.25 -19.66 41.76
CA LEU A 49 -27.66 -20.70 40.90
C LEU A 49 -27.54 -20.25 39.44
N VAL A 50 -28.50 -19.48 38.93
CA VAL A 50 -28.49 -18.93 37.56
C VAL A 50 -27.46 -17.79 37.40
N PHE A 51 -27.21 -16.99 38.45
CA PHE A 51 -26.16 -15.97 38.42
C PHE A 51 -24.75 -16.55 38.48
N ILE A 52 -24.55 -17.68 39.17
CA ILE A 52 -23.23 -18.34 39.22
C ILE A 52 -22.91 -19.06 37.89
N THR A 53 -23.89 -19.65 37.21
CA THR A 53 -23.67 -20.27 35.90
C THR A 53 -23.46 -19.26 34.76
N LEU A 54 -24.01 -18.05 34.87
CA LEU A 54 -23.78 -16.97 33.90
C LEU A 54 -22.40 -16.30 34.04
N SER A 55 -21.72 -16.42 35.19
CA SER A 55 -20.37 -15.88 35.38
C SER A 55 -19.26 -16.73 34.77
N GLN A 56 -19.55 -17.97 34.35
CA GLN A 56 -18.57 -18.85 33.68
C GLN A 56 -18.70 -18.89 32.16
N ALA A 57 -19.72 -18.25 31.57
CA ALA A 57 -20.01 -18.32 30.14
C ALA A 57 -19.49 -17.12 29.32
N CYS A 58 -18.77 -16.19 29.92
CA CYS A 58 -18.13 -15.08 29.21
C CYS A 58 -16.66 -14.95 29.62
N ARG A 59 -15.92 -16.06 29.47
CA ARG A 59 -14.48 -15.95 29.25
C ARG A 59 -14.34 -15.75 27.75
N GLU A 60 -14.16 -14.51 27.34
CA GLU A 60 -13.72 -14.18 25.99
C GLU A 60 -12.53 -15.11 25.71
N ALA A 61 -12.69 -16.03 24.76
CA ALA A 61 -11.61 -16.95 24.42
C ALA A 61 -10.42 -16.05 24.05
N GLU A 62 -9.30 -16.18 24.76
CA GLU A 62 -8.09 -15.49 24.35
C GLU A 62 -7.88 -15.87 22.88
N PRO A 63 -7.72 -14.88 21.97
CA PRO A 63 -7.48 -15.18 20.58
C PRO A 63 -6.30 -16.15 20.53
N PRO A 64 -6.37 -17.18 19.67
CA PRO A 64 -5.30 -18.17 19.59
C PRO A 64 -3.95 -17.43 19.48
N PRO A 65 -2.91 -17.89 20.18
CA PRO A 65 -1.60 -17.26 20.10
C PRO A 65 -1.21 -17.13 18.64
N ILE A 66 -0.97 -15.90 18.19
CA ILE A 66 -0.51 -15.64 16.84
C ILE A 66 0.96 -16.07 16.80
N ASP A 67 1.23 -17.15 16.08
CA ASP A 67 2.58 -17.68 15.89
C ASP A 67 3.23 -16.93 14.71
N PHE A 68 3.81 -15.76 15.00
CA PHE A 68 4.66 -15.08 14.02
C PHE A 68 5.90 -15.93 13.74
N ALA A 69 6.40 -15.88 12.52
CA ALA A 69 7.61 -16.59 12.10
C ALA A 69 8.85 -16.24 12.95
N VAL A 70 8.85 -15.08 13.60
CA VAL A 70 9.89 -14.64 14.55
C VAL A 70 9.29 -13.91 15.74
N ASP A 71 9.95 -13.97 16.90
CA ASP A 71 9.64 -13.06 18.01
C ASP A 71 10.26 -11.68 17.76
N VAL A 72 9.42 -10.71 17.42
CA VAL A 72 9.80 -9.31 17.22
C VAL A 72 10.05 -8.55 18.53
N GLY A 73 9.98 -9.22 19.69
CA GLY A 73 10.26 -8.63 20.99
C GLY A 73 9.36 -7.44 21.28
N SER A 74 9.97 -6.27 21.50
CA SER A 74 9.30 -4.98 21.74
C SER A 74 9.22 -4.08 20.50
N SER A 75 9.37 -4.63 19.28
CA SER A 75 9.20 -3.88 18.04
C SER A 75 7.83 -3.20 18.00
N GLU A 76 7.81 -1.91 17.63
CA GLU A 76 6.60 -1.14 17.37
C GLU A 76 6.32 -0.99 15.86
N ILE A 77 7.17 -1.58 15.02
CA ILE A 77 6.99 -1.58 13.57
C ILE A 77 5.78 -2.47 13.25
N PRO A 78 4.80 -2.01 12.44
CA PRO A 78 3.69 -2.86 12.04
C PRO A 78 4.18 -4.14 11.37
N TYR A 79 3.58 -5.27 11.72
CA TYR A 79 3.92 -6.59 11.22
C TYR A 79 2.85 -7.04 10.22
N LEU A 80 3.27 -7.36 9.00
CA LEU A 80 2.41 -7.80 7.91
C LEU A 80 2.60 -9.29 7.70
N VAL A 81 1.51 -10.06 7.78
CA VAL A 81 1.49 -11.48 7.41
C VAL A 81 0.74 -11.64 6.11
N ILE A 82 1.43 -12.12 5.07
CA ILE A 82 0.82 -12.43 3.78
C ILE A 82 0.79 -13.95 3.58
N ASP A 83 -0.37 -14.49 3.24
CA ASP A 83 -0.57 -15.91 2.93
C ASP A 83 -1.15 -16.09 1.52
N THR A 84 -0.38 -16.70 0.62
CA THR A 84 -0.77 -17.02 -0.76
C THR A 84 -1.45 -18.40 -0.89
N ARG A 85 -1.68 -19.08 0.24
CA ARG A 85 -2.28 -20.43 0.33
C ARG A 85 -1.52 -21.47 -0.48
N GLY A 86 -0.19 -21.38 -0.44
CA GLY A 86 0.72 -22.28 -1.16
C GLY A 86 0.91 -21.96 -2.65
N ASN A 87 0.25 -20.92 -3.18
CA ASN A 87 0.44 -20.52 -4.58
C ASN A 87 1.73 -19.71 -4.75
N GLY A 88 2.50 -20.02 -5.79
CA GLY A 88 3.70 -19.25 -6.13
C GLY A 88 3.36 -17.84 -6.62
N ILE A 89 4.11 -16.85 -6.16
CA ILE A 89 4.01 -15.47 -6.66
C ILE A 89 4.56 -15.40 -8.08
N GLN A 90 3.84 -14.76 -8.99
CA GLN A 90 4.26 -14.51 -10.36
C GLN A 90 4.60 -13.03 -10.57
N PHE A 91 5.11 -12.69 -11.75
CA PHE A 91 5.21 -11.30 -12.18
C PHE A 91 3.91 -10.77 -12.75
N ALA A 92 3.20 -11.60 -13.52
CA ALA A 92 1.88 -11.32 -14.06
C ALA A 92 1.25 -12.67 -14.51
N PRO A 93 -0.01 -12.97 -14.17
CA PRO A 93 -0.92 -12.16 -13.36
C PRO A 93 -0.57 -12.17 -11.86
N LYS A 94 -1.22 -11.32 -11.08
CA LYS A 94 -1.11 -11.31 -9.62
C LYS A 94 -1.66 -12.62 -9.01
N THR A 95 -1.01 -13.10 -7.96
CA THR A 95 -1.42 -14.29 -7.20
C THR A 95 -2.34 -13.87 -6.05
N PRO A 96 -3.54 -14.45 -5.88
CA PRO A 96 -4.41 -14.14 -4.74
C PRO A 96 -3.76 -14.49 -3.39
N ALA A 97 -3.98 -13.64 -2.39
CA ALA A 97 -3.48 -13.83 -1.02
C ALA A 97 -4.37 -13.10 0.02
N THR A 98 -4.14 -13.39 1.29
CA THR A 98 -4.65 -12.59 2.42
C THR A 98 -3.50 -11.80 3.02
N LEU A 99 -3.75 -10.55 3.39
CA LEU A 99 -2.85 -9.70 4.17
C LEU A 99 -3.47 -9.38 5.53
N ASN A 100 -2.76 -9.75 6.60
CA ASN A 100 -3.08 -9.39 7.97
C ASN A 100 -2.08 -8.35 8.48
N VAL A 101 -2.60 -7.26 9.05
CA VAL A 101 -1.81 -6.16 9.61
C VAL A 101 -1.90 -6.20 11.12
N TYR A 102 -0.75 -6.30 11.78
CA TYR A 102 -0.62 -6.28 13.23
C TYR A 102 0.10 -5.01 13.69
N GLU A 103 -0.45 -4.32 14.67
CA GLU A 103 0.23 -3.24 15.39
C GLU A 103 0.39 -3.61 16.85
N ARG A 104 1.62 -3.58 17.37
CA ARG A 104 1.94 -4.02 18.73
C ARG A 104 1.36 -5.41 19.05
N LYS A 105 1.51 -6.35 18.09
CA LYS A 105 1.03 -7.74 18.17
C LYS A 105 -0.50 -7.91 18.21
N ILE A 106 -1.27 -6.86 17.93
CA ILE A 106 -2.74 -6.90 17.84
C ILE A 106 -3.13 -6.82 16.36
N LEU A 107 -3.98 -7.76 15.90
CA LEU A 107 -4.55 -7.69 14.56
C LEU A 107 -5.45 -6.46 14.44
N VAL A 108 -5.11 -5.53 13.54
CA VAL A 108 -5.87 -4.31 13.32
C VAL A 108 -6.63 -4.32 11.98
N GLN A 109 -6.20 -5.16 11.03
CA GLN A 109 -6.81 -5.23 9.71
C GLN A 109 -6.53 -6.57 9.02
N GLU A 110 -7.57 -7.14 8.41
CA GLU A 110 -7.48 -8.27 7.47
C GLU A 110 -7.98 -7.80 6.11
N GLN A 111 -7.23 -8.10 5.06
CA GLN A 111 -7.55 -7.66 3.70
C GLN A 111 -7.24 -8.75 2.68
N ARG A 112 -8.16 -8.99 1.74
CA ARG A 112 -7.87 -9.81 0.57
C ARG A 112 -7.06 -8.99 -0.42
N ILE A 113 -6.06 -9.63 -1.01
CA ILE A 113 -5.16 -8.99 -1.95
C ILE A 113 -4.84 -9.90 -3.13
N ALA A 114 -4.28 -9.31 -4.18
CA ALA A 114 -3.52 -10.01 -5.19
C ALA A 114 -2.08 -9.46 -5.18
N ILE A 115 -1.08 -10.34 -5.16
CA ILE A 115 0.33 -10.00 -5.01
C ILE A 115 1.14 -10.46 -6.23
N GLU A 116 2.08 -9.63 -6.68
CA GLU A 116 3.04 -9.96 -7.72
C GLU A 116 4.44 -9.47 -7.36
N TYR A 117 5.46 -10.05 -7.99
CA TYR A 117 6.80 -9.48 -7.95
C TYR A 117 6.84 -8.13 -8.67
N ARG A 118 7.69 -7.23 -8.18
CA ARG A 118 7.94 -5.94 -8.83
C ARG A 118 9.40 -5.62 -9.04
N GLY A 119 9.59 -4.60 -9.88
CA GLY A 119 10.89 -4.05 -10.20
C GLY A 119 11.54 -4.74 -11.38
N LYS A 120 12.56 -4.08 -11.92
CA LYS A 120 13.33 -4.57 -13.07
C LYS A 120 14.71 -5.01 -12.56
N THR A 121 15.64 -4.06 -12.47
CA THR A 121 16.97 -4.30 -11.88
C THR A 121 16.89 -4.82 -10.45
N SER A 122 16.03 -4.23 -9.60
CA SER A 122 15.90 -4.66 -8.20
C SER A 122 15.38 -6.10 -8.09
N TYR A 123 14.52 -6.55 -9.00
CA TYR A 123 14.08 -7.94 -9.02
C TYR A 123 15.23 -8.88 -9.39
N ARG A 124 16.03 -8.53 -10.41
CA ARG A 124 17.12 -9.39 -10.90
C ARG A 124 18.30 -9.46 -9.94
N LEU A 125 18.65 -8.33 -9.31
CA LEU A 125 19.89 -8.19 -8.53
C LEU A 125 19.73 -8.42 -7.02
N SER A 126 18.50 -8.40 -6.48
CA SER A 126 18.26 -8.53 -5.04
C SER A 126 17.79 -9.93 -4.67
N ASN A 127 18.33 -10.53 -3.61
CA ASN A 127 17.73 -11.70 -2.97
C ASN A 127 16.43 -11.31 -2.23
N LYS A 128 16.38 -10.09 -1.67
CA LYS A 128 15.17 -9.53 -1.06
C LYS A 128 14.25 -8.94 -2.14
N LYS A 129 13.22 -9.69 -2.52
CA LYS A 129 12.27 -9.28 -3.58
C LYS A 129 11.33 -8.19 -3.08
N GLY A 130 10.89 -7.30 -3.99
CA GLY A 130 9.81 -6.37 -3.74
C GLY A 130 8.50 -6.88 -4.33
N TYR A 131 7.37 -6.39 -3.81
CA TYR A 131 6.03 -6.79 -4.26
C TYR A 131 5.14 -5.60 -4.63
N ASN A 132 4.31 -5.75 -5.65
CA ASN A 132 3.10 -4.95 -5.81
C ASN A 132 1.93 -5.72 -5.19
N ILE A 133 1.01 -5.01 -4.55
CA ILE A 133 -0.18 -5.55 -3.90
C ILE A 133 -1.38 -4.77 -4.41
N GLU A 134 -2.44 -5.47 -4.78
CA GLU A 134 -3.74 -4.91 -5.14
C GLU A 134 -4.77 -5.42 -4.15
N THR A 135 -5.53 -4.55 -3.48
CA THR A 135 -6.59 -4.96 -2.56
C THR A 135 -7.85 -5.31 -3.30
N THR A 136 -8.47 -6.43 -2.90
CA THR A 136 -9.66 -6.98 -3.56
C THR A 136 -10.80 -7.24 -2.57
N ASP A 137 -12.03 -7.27 -3.07
CA ASP A 137 -13.24 -7.49 -2.29
C ASP A 137 -13.62 -9.00 -2.15
N GLY A 138 -14.84 -9.23 -1.66
CA GLY A 138 -15.43 -10.56 -1.53
C GLY A 138 -15.53 -11.35 -2.85
N ALA A 139 -15.67 -10.63 -3.97
CA ALA A 139 -15.87 -11.12 -5.32
C ALA A 139 -14.57 -11.09 -6.16
N GLY A 140 -13.45 -10.67 -5.57
CA GLY A 140 -12.15 -10.56 -6.25
C GLY A 140 -12.06 -9.35 -7.19
N GLN A 141 -12.91 -8.34 -7.02
CA GLN A 141 -12.81 -7.05 -7.71
C GLN A 141 -11.92 -6.10 -6.90
N ASP A 142 -11.37 -5.08 -7.56
CA ASP A 142 -10.56 -4.04 -6.91
C ASP A 142 -11.36 -3.34 -5.81
N ALA A 143 -10.70 -3.08 -4.69
CA ALA A 143 -11.31 -2.47 -3.51
C ALA A 143 -10.39 -1.40 -2.91
N ASP A 144 -10.83 -0.15 -2.90
CA ASP A 144 -10.12 0.94 -2.26
C ASP A 144 -10.10 0.76 -0.75
N VAL A 145 -8.91 0.61 -0.17
CA VAL A 145 -8.74 0.34 1.26
C VAL A 145 -7.69 1.27 1.83
N SER A 146 -7.90 1.76 3.04
CA SER A 146 -6.91 2.57 3.76
C SER A 146 -5.99 1.67 4.60
N PHE A 147 -4.69 1.95 4.55
CA PHE A 147 -3.69 1.39 5.46
C PHE A 147 -2.95 2.51 6.18
N PHE A 148 -2.68 2.34 7.48
CA PHE A 148 -1.85 3.27 8.27
C PHE A 148 -2.30 4.74 8.25
N GLY A 149 -3.59 4.99 8.01
CA GLY A 149 -4.16 6.33 7.86
C GLY A 149 -3.87 6.99 6.50
N PHE A 150 -3.36 6.25 5.53
CA PHE A 150 -3.21 6.73 4.15
C PHE A 150 -4.59 6.80 3.47
N PRO A 151 -4.80 7.73 2.52
CA PRO A 151 -6.01 7.75 1.72
C PRO A 151 -6.28 6.39 1.06
N ALA A 152 -7.56 6.00 1.02
CA ALA A 152 -7.97 4.70 0.50
C ALA A 152 -7.60 4.56 -0.98
N GLU A 153 -7.16 3.35 -1.34
CA GLU A 153 -6.79 2.99 -2.70
C GLU A 153 -6.57 1.47 -2.83
N GLU A 154 -6.51 0.97 -4.06
CA GLU A 154 -6.36 -0.44 -4.37
C GLU A 154 -4.91 -0.90 -4.57
N ASP A 155 -4.04 -0.05 -5.13
CA ASP A 155 -2.66 -0.37 -5.48
C ASP A 155 -1.64 0.12 -4.42
N TRP A 156 -0.89 -0.85 -3.89
CA TRP A 156 0.16 -0.66 -2.88
C TRP A 156 1.45 -1.35 -3.29
N ARG A 157 2.58 -0.97 -2.67
CA ARG A 157 3.85 -1.63 -2.91
C ARG A 157 4.60 -1.91 -1.62
N LEU A 158 5.29 -3.04 -1.59
CA LEU A 158 6.30 -3.40 -0.61
C LEU A 158 7.67 -3.26 -1.26
N ILE A 159 8.41 -2.20 -0.91
CA ILE A 159 9.77 -2.00 -1.38
C ILE A 159 10.71 -2.86 -0.52
N GLY A 160 11.24 -3.91 -1.13
CA GLY A 160 12.43 -4.61 -0.63
C GLY A 160 13.67 -3.82 -0.99
N HIS A 161 14.49 -3.45 -0.01
CA HIS A 161 15.79 -2.84 -0.26
C HIS A 161 16.66 -3.79 -1.07
N VAL A 162 17.45 -3.23 -2.01
CA VAL A 162 18.33 -4.04 -2.87
C VAL A 162 19.47 -4.59 -2.03
N VAL A 163 19.41 -5.89 -1.78
CA VAL A 163 20.39 -6.66 -1.01
C VAL A 163 20.78 -7.87 -1.84
N ASN A 164 22.08 -7.99 -2.11
CA ASN A 164 22.68 -9.14 -2.76
C ASN A 164 23.59 -9.85 -1.75
N LEU A 165 23.21 -11.05 -1.37
CA LEU A 165 23.90 -11.88 -0.39
C LEU A 165 25.08 -12.66 -1.02
N ASP A 166 25.00 -12.91 -2.33
CA ASP A 166 26.03 -13.65 -3.07
C ASP A 166 27.30 -12.79 -3.24
N ASP A 167 27.13 -11.60 -3.80
CA ASP A 167 28.19 -10.59 -4.01
C ASP A 167 28.38 -9.66 -2.78
N LYS A 168 27.57 -9.84 -1.74
CA LYS A 168 27.65 -9.14 -0.44
C LYS A 168 27.59 -7.61 -0.54
N TYR A 169 26.59 -7.09 -1.23
CA TYR A 169 26.32 -5.66 -1.27
C TYR A 169 24.88 -5.31 -0.91
N ILE A 170 24.72 -4.06 -0.48
CA ILE A 170 23.44 -3.41 -0.24
C ILE A 170 23.52 -2.00 -0.80
N PHE A 171 22.51 -1.59 -1.58
CA PHE A 171 22.52 -0.26 -2.20
C PHE A 171 22.28 0.86 -1.19
N ASP A 172 21.32 0.66 -0.29
CA ASP A 172 21.00 1.59 0.78
C ASP A 172 21.17 0.89 2.13
N LYS A 173 22.32 1.15 2.77
CA LYS A 173 22.66 0.60 4.10
C LYS A 173 21.76 1.12 5.23
N THR A 174 21.08 2.24 5.01
CA THR A 174 20.21 2.87 6.01
C THR A 174 18.79 2.34 5.95
N LEU A 175 18.39 1.76 4.81
CA LEU A 175 17.01 1.40 4.47
C LEU A 175 16.07 2.62 4.38
N MET A 176 16.58 3.84 4.35
CA MET A 176 15.78 5.06 4.57
C MET A 176 15.75 6.02 3.38
N TYR A 177 16.54 5.85 2.32
CA TYR A 177 16.65 6.86 1.26
C TYR A 177 15.31 7.23 0.62
N ASN A 178 14.52 6.22 0.22
CA ASN A 178 13.19 6.47 -0.35
C ASN A 178 12.25 7.11 0.68
N PHE A 179 12.25 6.58 1.91
CA PHE A 179 11.38 7.06 2.99
C PHE A 179 11.63 8.54 3.29
N VAL A 180 12.89 8.90 3.54
CA VAL A 180 13.31 10.27 3.88
C VAL A 180 13.02 11.23 2.74
N ALA A 181 13.31 10.85 1.48
CA ALA A 181 13.05 11.71 0.33
C ALA A 181 11.54 12.02 0.17
N TYR A 182 10.69 11.01 0.32
CA TYR A 182 9.24 11.20 0.22
C TYR A 182 8.66 11.96 1.41
N GLU A 183 9.12 11.69 2.63
CA GLU A 183 8.74 12.48 3.80
C GLU A 183 9.15 13.94 3.66
N LEU A 184 10.38 14.21 3.21
CA LEU A 184 10.86 15.58 2.99
C LEU A 184 9.98 16.31 1.99
N SER A 185 9.66 15.69 0.84
CA SER A 185 8.76 16.28 -0.15
C SER A 185 7.39 16.64 0.45
N ARG A 186 6.79 15.72 1.22
CA ARG A 186 5.51 15.98 1.89
C ARG A 186 5.61 17.09 2.93
N SER A 187 6.70 17.15 3.69
CA SER A 187 6.92 18.17 4.72
C SER A 187 7.00 19.59 4.14
N ILE A 188 7.41 19.72 2.87
CA ILE A 188 7.43 21.00 2.14
C ILE A 188 6.16 21.23 1.30
N GLY A 189 5.10 20.47 1.54
CA GLY A 189 3.81 20.64 0.87
C GLY A 189 3.75 20.10 -0.55
N ARG A 190 4.70 19.26 -0.98
CA ARG A 190 4.70 18.63 -2.30
C ARG A 190 4.32 17.16 -2.18
N TYR A 191 3.32 16.74 -2.95
CA TYR A 191 2.92 15.35 -2.97
C TYR A 191 4.11 14.43 -3.28
N ALA A 192 4.25 13.40 -2.47
CA ALA A 192 5.09 12.24 -2.68
C ALA A 192 4.45 11.05 -1.95
N ALA A 193 4.65 9.84 -2.47
CA ALA A 193 4.02 8.62 -1.97
C ALA A 193 4.24 8.44 -0.46
N ARG A 194 3.14 8.30 0.29
CA ARG A 194 3.16 8.03 1.74
C ARG A 194 3.79 6.66 1.99
N CYS A 195 4.59 6.57 3.04
CA CYS A 195 5.37 5.38 3.35
C CYS A 195 5.25 5.01 4.82
N LYS A 196 5.33 3.71 5.12
CA LYS A 196 5.43 3.16 6.46
C LYS A 196 6.49 2.06 6.47
N PHE A 197 7.41 2.07 7.42
CA PHE A 197 8.24 0.91 7.69
C PHE A 197 7.37 -0.21 8.26
N VAL A 198 7.58 -1.42 7.78
CA VAL A 198 6.82 -2.61 8.15
C VAL A 198 7.75 -3.81 8.24
N GLU A 199 7.44 -4.76 9.10
CA GLU A 199 8.04 -6.09 9.12
C GLU A 199 7.17 -7.02 8.26
N LEU A 200 7.79 -7.80 7.38
CA LEU A 200 7.05 -8.66 6.46
C LEU A 200 7.31 -10.12 6.76
N GLU A 201 6.21 -10.87 6.90
CA GLU A 201 6.16 -12.32 6.84
C GLU A 201 5.35 -12.73 5.61
N LEU A 202 5.88 -13.67 4.83
CA LEU A 202 5.22 -14.21 3.65
C LEU A 202 5.24 -15.73 3.72
N ASN A 203 4.05 -16.35 3.73
CA ASN A 203 3.89 -17.81 3.80
C ASN A 203 4.64 -18.46 4.99
N GLY A 204 4.63 -17.79 6.15
CA GLY A 204 5.34 -18.26 7.36
C GLY A 204 6.85 -18.01 7.36
N GLU A 205 7.39 -17.30 6.35
CA GLU A 205 8.80 -16.90 6.32
C GLU A 205 8.95 -15.41 6.64
N TYR A 206 9.72 -15.08 7.67
CA TYR A 206 10.06 -13.70 7.98
C TYR A 206 11.08 -13.16 6.98
N LEU A 207 10.68 -12.14 6.21
CA LEU A 207 11.49 -11.51 5.17
C LEU A 207 12.18 -10.23 5.64
N GLY A 208 12.00 -9.80 6.89
CA GLY A 208 12.61 -8.59 7.45
C GLY A 208 11.83 -7.30 7.18
N VAL A 209 12.50 -6.16 7.40
CA VAL A 209 11.90 -4.83 7.22
C VAL A 209 11.71 -4.46 5.74
N TYR A 210 10.57 -3.88 5.42
CA TYR A 210 10.18 -3.33 4.11
C TYR A 210 9.66 -1.89 4.27
N VAL A 211 9.58 -1.16 3.15
CA VAL A 211 8.81 0.09 3.09
C VAL A 211 7.49 -0.20 2.36
N PHE A 212 6.38 -0.17 3.10
CA PHE A 212 5.03 -0.14 2.54
C PHE A 212 4.78 1.26 1.98
N THR A 213 4.38 1.36 0.72
CA THR A 213 4.23 2.65 0.02
C THR A 213 2.99 2.68 -0.85
N GLU A 214 2.39 3.86 -0.98
CA GLU A 214 1.45 4.16 -2.06
C GLU A 214 2.10 3.91 -3.43
N LYS A 215 1.33 3.42 -4.39
CA LYS A 215 1.71 3.47 -5.81
C LYS A 215 1.42 4.88 -6.35
N PRO A 216 2.39 5.62 -6.87
CA PRO A 216 2.09 6.86 -7.57
C PRO A 216 1.21 6.55 -8.79
N LYS A 217 -0.02 7.05 -8.79
CA LYS A 217 -0.96 7.00 -9.91
C LYS A 217 -1.92 8.19 -9.84
N ARG A 218 -2.70 8.38 -10.90
CA ARG A 218 -3.72 9.42 -10.97
C ARG A 218 -4.83 9.15 -9.95
N ASP A 219 -4.87 9.95 -8.90
CA ASP A 219 -5.92 9.95 -7.89
C ASP A 219 -5.97 11.32 -7.21
N ASN A 220 -7.14 11.70 -6.68
CA ASN A 220 -7.39 12.99 -6.03
C ASN A 220 -6.50 13.21 -4.79
N ASN A 221 -6.10 12.14 -4.11
CA ASN A 221 -5.24 12.16 -2.92
C ASN A 221 -3.78 11.77 -3.22
N ARG A 222 -3.46 11.56 -4.51
CA ARG A 222 -2.13 11.24 -5.03
C ARG A 222 -1.72 12.26 -6.12
N ILE A 223 -1.52 11.81 -7.35
CA ILE A 223 -1.24 12.69 -8.50
C ILE A 223 -2.59 13.25 -8.98
N ASN A 224 -3.01 14.35 -8.37
CA ASN A 224 -4.28 15.01 -8.68
C ASN A 224 -4.17 15.79 -10.00
N ILE A 225 -4.40 15.08 -11.09
CA ILE A 225 -4.49 15.63 -12.43
C ILE A 225 -5.82 15.22 -13.06
N ARG A 226 -6.26 15.98 -14.06
CA ARG A 226 -7.50 15.70 -14.79
C ARG A 226 -7.49 14.30 -15.42
N SER A 227 -8.63 13.61 -15.37
CA SER A 227 -8.84 12.37 -16.10
C SER A 227 -8.86 12.60 -17.61
N LEU A 228 -8.17 11.74 -18.35
CA LEU A 228 -8.23 11.62 -19.80
C LEU A 228 -8.83 10.25 -20.17
N THR A 229 -9.73 10.26 -21.14
CA THR A 229 -10.41 9.07 -21.70
C THR A 229 -10.41 9.17 -23.22
N SER A 230 -10.78 8.08 -23.91
CA SER A 230 -10.87 8.08 -25.37
C SER A 230 -11.85 9.12 -25.94
N GLY A 231 -12.88 9.51 -25.18
CA GLY A 231 -13.85 10.56 -25.55
C GLY A 231 -13.43 11.99 -25.18
N SER A 232 -12.24 12.20 -24.61
CA SER A 232 -11.80 13.53 -24.19
C SER A 232 -11.47 14.42 -25.37
N THR A 233 -12.14 15.58 -25.48
CA THR A 233 -11.92 16.56 -26.55
C THR A 233 -10.87 17.61 -26.21
N ASN A 234 -10.73 17.92 -24.91
CA ASN A 234 -9.69 18.81 -24.43
C ASN A 234 -8.50 17.97 -23.95
N LEU A 235 -7.42 18.03 -24.71
CA LEU A 235 -6.20 17.26 -24.48
C LEU A 235 -5.17 18.02 -23.63
N THR A 236 -5.47 19.23 -23.13
CA THR A 236 -4.50 19.99 -22.34
C THR A 236 -4.37 19.41 -20.92
N GLY A 237 -3.21 18.81 -20.65
CA GLY A 237 -2.88 18.21 -19.34
C GLY A 237 -3.53 16.85 -19.10
N GLY A 238 -3.34 16.29 -17.89
CA GLY A 238 -3.88 14.98 -17.51
C GLY A 238 -3.00 13.79 -17.89
N TYR A 239 -1.74 14.02 -18.25
CA TYR A 239 -0.78 12.97 -18.58
C TYR A 239 0.17 12.69 -17.40
N ILE A 240 0.51 11.42 -17.21
CA ILE A 240 1.67 10.98 -16.43
C ILE A 240 2.61 10.29 -17.40
N LEU A 241 3.84 10.81 -17.49
CA LEU A 241 4.90 10.25 -18.31
C LEU A 241 6.04 9.79 -17.42
N THR A 242 6.75 8.74 -17.83
CA THR A 242 7.96 8.31 -17.15
C THR A 242 9.14 8.25 -18.11
N ILE A 243 10.31 8.67 -17.62
CA ILE A 243 11.60 8.37 -18.26
C ILE A 243 12.19 7.23 -17.44
N ASP A 244 11.85 6.00 -17.83
CA ASP A 244 12.31 4.78 -17.17
C ASP A 244 12.54 3.71 -18.24
N LYS A 245 13.06 2.57 -17.82
CA LYS A 245 13.08 1.33 -18.60
C LYS A 245 11.67 1.00 -19.10
N ALA A 246 11.54 0.48 -20.31
CA ALA A 246 10.26 -0.02 -20.79
C ALA A 246 9.76 -1.20 -19.93
N SER A 247 8.44 -1.37 -19.90
CA SER A 247 7.78 -2.55 -19.30
C SER A 247 7.19 -3.41 -20.40
N PRO A 248 7.25 -4.75 -20.31
CA PRO A 248 6.59 -5.64 -21.25
C PRO A 248 5.06 -5.50 -21.30
N GLY A 249 4.43 -4.89 -20.30
CA GLY A 249 2.97 -4.77 -20.22
C GLY A 249 2.30 -6.14 -20.30
N ASP A 250 1.22 -6.26 -21.08
CA ASP A 250 0.48 -7.52 -21.27
C ASP A 250 1.32 -8.65 -21.86
N ALA A 251 2.43 -8.36 -22.55
CA ALA A 251 3.33 -9.40 -23.05
C ALA A 251 4.01 -10.19 -21.91
N ALA A 252 3.97 -9.68 -20.68
CA ALA A 252 4.44 -10.35 -19.47
C ALA A 252 3.49 -11.45 -18.97
N LEU A 253 2.21 -11.41 -19.35
CA LEU A 253 1.18 -12.30 -18.78
C LEU A 253 1.52 -13.77 -19.04
N GLY A 254 1.59 -14.54 -17.95
CA GLY A 254 1.84 -15.99 -18.00
C GLY A 254 3.28 -16.36 -18.36
N LYS A 255 4.21 -15.40 -18.47
CA LYS A 255 5.63 -15.72 -18.67
C LYS A 255 6.20 -16.37 -17.41
N PRO A 256 7.04 -17.41 -17.52
CA PRO A 256 7.68 -18.03 -16.36
C PRO A 256 8.67 -17.06 -15.71
N LEU A 257 8.91 -17.18 -14.40
CA LEU A 257 9.84 -16.30 -13.66
C LEU A 257 11.25 -16.22 -14.29
N ALA A 258 11.73 -17.30 -14.90
CA ALA A 258 13.01 -17.33 -15.61
C ALA A 258 13.11 -16.33 -16.77
N TYR A 259 11.99 -15.98 -17.40
CA TYR A 259 11.92 -14.93 -18.42
C TYR A 259 12.42 -13.59 -17.86
N PHE A 260 11.92 -13.20 -16.68
CA PHE A 260 12.22 -11.91 -16.08
C PHE A 260 13.63 -11.82 -15.49
N SER A 261 14.27 -12.96 -15.21
CA SER A 261 15.65 -12.99 -14.71
C SER A 261 16.68 -12.51 -15.75
N ASN A 262 16.46 -12.80 -17.04
CA ASN A 262 17.47 -12.59 -18.09
C ASN A 262 17.00 -11.70 -19.25
N ASN A 263 15.74 -11.30 -19.28
CA ASN A 263 15.20 -10.48 -20.33
C ASN A 263 15.53 -9.00 -20.13
N TRP A 264 16.77 -8.63 -20.45
CA TRP A 264 17.25 -7.25 -20.40
C TRP A 264 16.74 -6.43 -21.58
N ASP A 265 16.47 -7.06 -22.72
CA ASP A 265 16.03 -6.37 -23.94
C ASP A 265 14.71 -5.63 -23.74
N ASP A 266 13.78 -6.19 -22.97
CA ASP A 266 12.50 -5.54 -22.70
C ASP A 266 12.64 -4.27 -21.86
N ASP A 267 13.68 -4.13 -21.03
CA ASP A 267 13.96 -2.88 -20.31
C ASP A 267 14.30 -1.73 -21.27
N ALA A 268 14.61 -2.04 -22.53
CA ALA A 268 15.06 -1.13 -23.57
C ALA A 268 14.15 -1.15 -24.81
N ARG A 269 12.99 -1.80 -24.73
CA ARG A 269 12.06 -1.97 -25.84
C ARG A 269 11.02 -0.85 -25.87
N TYR A 270 11.45 0.28 -26.40
CA TYR A 270 10.57 1.42 -26.67
C TYR A 270 9.88 1.24 -28.03
N THR A 271 8.58 1.52 -28.09
CA THR A 271 7.76 1.44 -29.30
C THR A 271 6.82 2.64 -29.36
N ALA A 272 6.30 2.94 -30.55
CA ALA A 272 5.26 3.96 -30.72
C ALA A 272 3.95 3.64 -29.95
N GLN A 273 3.76 2.38 -29.54
CA GLN A 273 2.63 1.99 -28.70
C GLN A 273 2.83 2.46 -27.26
N ASN A 274 4.02 2.27 -26.69
CA ASN A 274 4.28 2.50 -25.26
C ASN A 274 4.97 3.84 -24.96
N SER A 275 5.48 4.56 -25.95
CA SER A 275 6.26 5.78 -25.75
C SER A 275 6.28 6.71 -26.97
N PHE A 276 6.86 7.88 -26.77
CA PHE A 276 7.42 8.73 -27.82
C PHE A 276 8.86 9.12 -27.46
N ARG A 277 9.66 9.49 -28.47
CA ARG A 277 11.06 9.91 -28.30
C ARG A 277 11.16 11.43 -28.29
N SER A 278 12.01 11.98 -27.42
CA SER A 278 12.50 13.36 -27.54
C SER A 278 13.09 13.60 -28.93
N ARG A 279 12.97 14.83 -29.44
CA ARG A 279 13.62 15.23 -30.70
C ARG A 279 15.10 15.52 -30.56
N TYR A 280 15.55 15.76 -29.33
CA TYR A 280 16.89 16.20 -29.03
C TYR A 280 17.67 15.11 -28.28
N ASP A 281 18.96 15.05 -28.55
CA ASP A 281 19.86 14.20 -27.79
C ASP A 281 20.32 14.87 -26.49
N ILE A 282 21.10 14.13 -25.71
CA ILE A 282 21.71 14.60 -24.46
C ILE A 282 22.64 15.82 -24.64
N ASN A 283 23.07 16.12 -25.87
CA ASN A 283 23.90 17.26 -26.22
C ASN A 283 23.08 18.40 -26.85
N ARG A 284 21.74 18.36 -26.73
CA ARG A 284 20.81 19.36 -27.26
C ARG A 284 20.77 19.43 -28.80
N SER A 285 21.28 18.41 -29.48
CA SER A 285 21.30 18.34 -30.94
C SER A 285 20.09 17.57 -31.47
N LEU A 286 19.59 17.94 -32.65
CA LEU A 286 18.50 17.19 -33.29
C LEU A 286 18.96 15.77 -33.62
N ILE A 287 18.15 14.78 -33.21
CA ILE A 287 18.39 13.39 -33.56
C ILE A 287 18.01 13.16 -35.03
N THR A 288 18.98 12.69 -35.83
CA THR A 288 18.82 12.47 -37.28
C THR A 288 18.65 11.00 -37.67
N PHE A 289 18.75 10.08 -36.71
CA PHE A 289 18.54 8.64 -36.93
C PHE A 289 17.12 8.20 -36.52
N PRO A 290 16.59 7.10 -37.10
CA PRO A 290 15.23 6.63 -36.82
C PRO A 290 14.98 6.35 -35.33
N ALA A 291 13.74 6.54 -34.87
CA ALA A 291 13.30 6.13 -33.54
C ALA A 291 12.99 4.63 -33.50
N PHE A 292 12.86 4.11 -32.27
CA PHE A 292 12.45 2.74 -31.97
C PHE A 292 13.40 1.68 -32.56
N GLY A 293 14.71 1.95 -32.46
CA GLY A 293 15.74 0.99 -32.81
C GLY A 293 15.70 -0.26 -31.92
N PRO A 294 16.43 -1.32 -32.29
CA PRO A 294 16.55 -2.52 -31.46
C PRO A 294 17.06 -2.19 -30.04
N PRO A 295 16.63 -2.91 -29.00
CA PRO A 295 17.19 -2.80 -27.65
C PRO A 295 18.72 -2.70 -27.63
N TYR A 296 19.25 -1.72 -26.89
CA TYR A 296 20.69 -1.50 -26.71
C TYR A 296 21.52 -1.27 -27.98
N HIS A 297 20.91 -0.75 -29.05
CA HIS A 297 21.66 -0.32 -30.23
C HIS A 297 22.70 0.78 -29.89
N PRO A 298 23.75 0.97 -30.72
CA PRO A 298 24.89 1.84 -30.39
C PRO A 298 24.55 3.30 -30.09
N GLN A 299 23.43 3.82 -30.61
CA GLN A 299 23.02 5.22 -30.44
C GLN A 299 22.01 5.42 -29.30
N LYS A 300 21.58 4.36 -28.60
CA LYS A 300 20.52 4.42 -27.57
C LYS A 300 20.83 5.43 -26.47
N TYR A 301 22.09 5.60 -26.11
CA TYR A 301 22.52 6.54 -25.06
C TYR A 301 22.26 8.02 -25.42
N LEU A 302 22.02 8.32 -26.70
CA LEU A 302 21.63 9.64 -27.17
C LEU A 302 20.12 9.88 -27.08
N GLU A 303 19.32 8.84 -26.88
CA GLU A 303 17.86 8.94 -26.94
C GLU A 303 17.22 9.06 -25.55
N THR A 304 16.18 9.87 -25.46
CA THR A 304 15.27 9.89 -24.31
C THR A 304 13.87 9.51 -24.79
N TYR A 305 13.29 8.48 -24.18
CA TYR A 305 11.91 8.06 -24.42
C TYR A 305 11.04 8.41 -23.23
N PHE A 306 9.86 8.93 -23.51
CA PHE A 306 8.79 9.19 -22.55
C PHE A 306 7.74 8.09 -22.68
N LEU A 307 7.63 7.25 -21.66
CA LEU A 307 6.65 6.17 -21.58
C LEU A 307 5.29 6.71 -21.14
N TYR A 308 4.22 6.15 -21.68
CA TYR A 308 2.84 6.46 -21.29
C TYR A 308 2.47 5.70 -20.00
N GLU A 309 2.45 6.40 -18.86
CA GLU A 309 1.99 5.84 -17.58
C GLU A 309 0.48 6.13 -17.36
N TYR A 310 0.02 7.33 -17.71
CA TYR A 310 -1.40 7.67 -17.72
C TYR A 310 -1.76 8.71 -18.80
N PRO A 311 -2.82 8.50 -19.59
CA PRO A 311 -3.44 7.20 -19.85
C PRO A 311 -2.39 6.19 -20.26
N ASP A 312 -2.61 4.92 -19.93
CA ASP A 312 -1.62 3.89 -20.23
C ASP A 312 -1.53 3.63 -21.75
N ALA A 313 -0.59 2.79 -22.15
CA ALA A 313 -0.35 2.48 -23.56
C ALA A 313 -1.54 1.80 -24.27
N ALA A 314 -2.47 1.20 -23.54
CA ALA A 314 -3.67 0.57 -24.10
C ALA A 314 -4.83 1.56 -24.26
N ASP A 315 -4.92 2.56 -23.37
CA ASP A 315 -6.02 3.53 -23.33
C ASP A 315 -5.73 4.84 -24.08
N ILE A 316 -4.45 5.22 -24.23
CA ILE A 316 -4.08 6.49 -24.85
C ILE A 316 -4.34 6.50 -26.37
N THR A 317 -5.08 7.49 -26.85
CA THR A 317 -5.43 7.63 -28.27
C THR A 317 -4.32 8.25 -29.10
N ASP A 318 -4.34 8.05 -30.43
CA ASP A 318 -3.34 8.66 -31.32
C ASP A 318 -3.35 10.20 -31.27
N ALA A 319 -4.52 10.81 -31.14
CA ALA A 319 -4.63 12.26 -30.95
C ALA A 319 -3.98 12.73 -29.64
N GLN A 320 -4.15 11.96 -28.55
CA GLN A 320 -3.50 12.23 -27.27
C GLN A 320 -1.98 12.06 -27.36
N LYS A 321 -1.49 10.99 -28.00
CA LYS A 321 -0.06 10.75 -28.25
C LYS A 321 0.56 11.90 -29.04
N GLN A 322 -0.08 12.30 -30.14
CA GLN A 322 0.40 13.41 -30.97
C GLN A 322 0.43 14.73 -30.19
N TYR A 323 -0.62 15.02 -29.41
CA TYR A 323 -0.68 16.22 -28.59
C TYR A 323 0.48 16.29 -27.59
N ILE A 324 0.68 15.24 -26.78
CA ILE A 324 1.68 15.28 -25.71
C ILE A 324 3.10 15.27 -26.26
N ALA A 325 3.38 14.53 -27.34
CA ALA A 325 4.67 14.57 -28.01
C ALA A 325 4.98 15.97 -28.57
N ASN A 326 4.02 16.59 -29.27
CA ASN A 326 4.20 17.96 -29.78
C ASN A 326 4.38 18.99 -28.65
N TYR A 327 3.69 18.82 -27.52
CA TYR A 327 3.84 19.71 -26.37
C TYR A 327 5.26 19.64 -25.80
N VAL A 328 5.78 18.42 -25.62
CA VAL A 328 7.18 18.22 -25.17
C VAL A 328 8.16 18.77 -26.20
N ASP A 329 7.94 18.53 -27.49
CA ASP A 329 8.79 19.06 -28.56
C ASP A 329 8.87 20.59 -28.50
N GLN A 330 7.72 21.27 -28.39
CA GLN A 330 7.66 22.73 -28.28
C GLN A 330 8.37 23.25 -27.02
N PHE A 331 8.20 22.55 -25.90
CA PHE A 331 8.88 22.87 -24.65
C PHE A 331 10.39 22.73 -24.78
N GLU A 332 10.88 21.60 -25.30
CA GLU A 332 12.30 21.37 -25.53
C GLU A 332 12.89 22.38 -26.52
N THR A 333 12.19 22.68 -27.62
CA THR A 333 12.62 23.71 -28.57
C THR A 333 12.73 25.09 -27.90
N ALA A 334 11.76 25.47 -27.07
CA ALA A 334 11.78 26.76 -26.38
C ALA A 334 12.96 26.89 -25.41
N LEU A 335 13.28 25.83 -24.67
CA LEU A 335 14.44 25.76 -23.76
C LEU A 335 15.80 25.93 -24.45
N LEU A 336 15.87 25.72 -25.77
CA LEU A 336 17.10 25.90 -26.54
C LEU A 336 17.30 27.33 -27.07
N THR A 337 16.29 28.18 -26.92
CA THR A 337 16.38 29.58 -27.34
C THR A 337 16.95 30.45 -26.20
N ASP A 338 17.65 31.52 -26.54
CA ASP A 338 18.36 32.40 -25.59
C ASP A 338 17.44 33.12 -24.57
N ASN A 339 16.12 32.97 -24.68
CA ASN A 339 15.12 33.68 -23.88
C ASN A 339 14.44 32.79 -22.81
N PHE A 340 15.10 31.72 -22.36
CA PHE A 340 14.56 30.79 -21.36
C PHE A 340 15.47 30.59 -20.14
#